data_AF-A0A7S3YKS1-F1
#
_entry.id   AF-A0A7S3YKS1-F1
#
_cell.length_a   1.000
_cell.length_b   1.000
_cell.length_c   1.000
_cell.angle_alpha   90.00
_cell.angle_beta   90.00
_cell.angle_gamma   90.00
#
_symmetry.space_group_name_H-M   'P 1'
#
loop_
_entity.id
_entity.type
_entity.pdbx_description
1 polymer ?
#
loop_
_entity_poly.entity_id
_entity_poly.type
_entity_poly.pdbx_seq_one_letter_code
_entity_poly.pdbx_strand_id
1 'polypeptide(L)'
;HGVVAKLLGLAELLRRRPDLAATAAFVLVLVGHGERGAELRAQVMALVAQLNSRFCRLGAEGPLQLRVNPCITEIFALYARADTYVNTVLRDGMSANPMEYIAVRGAYGPPG
;
A
#
# COMPACT_ATOMS: atom_id res chain seq x y z
N HIS A 1 6.82 11.63 -2.45
CA HIS A 1 6.07 10.38 -2.22
C HIS A 1 6.33 9.40 -3.37
N GLY A 2 7.20 8.40 -3.21
CA GLY A 2 7.55 7.44 -4.28
C GLY A 2 6.45 6.40 -4.58
N VAL A 3 5.18 6.83 -4.65
CA VAL A 3 4.01 5.95 -4.76
C VAL A 3 3.95 5.28 -6.13
N VAL A 4 4.21 6.02 -7.20
CA VAL A 4 4.28 5.45 -8.56
C VAL A 4 5.39 4.40 -8.65
N ALA A 5 6.58 4.69 -8.11
CA ALA A 5 7.68 3.72 -8.04
C ALA A 5 7.30 2.47 -7.25
N LYS A 6 6.54 2.61 -6.15
CA LYS A 6 6.01 1.50 -5.37
C LYS A 6 5.08 0.61 -6.20
N LEU A 7 4.14 1.20 -6.92
CA LEU A 7 3.20 0.47 -7.78
C LEU A 7 3.90 -0.24 -8.94
N LEU A 8 4.89 0.40 -9.57
CA LEU A 8 5.71 -0.22 -10.61
C LEU A 8 6.54 -1.40 -10.07
N GLY A 9 7.14 -1.22 -8.89
CA GLY A 9 7.86 -2.30 -8.21
C GLY A 9 6.94 -3.48 -7.86
N LEU A 10 5.72 -3.19 -7.41
CA LEU A 10 4.70 -4.21 -7.14
C LEU A 10 4.25 -4.94 -8.43
N ALA A 11 4.07 -4.21 -9.52
CA ALA A 11 3.75 -4.81 -10.82
C ALA A 11 4.83 -5.81 -11.26
N GLU A 12 6.10 -5.46 -11.08
CA GLU A 12 7.22 -6.33 -11.39
C GLU A 12 7.31 -7.53 -10.43
N LEU A 13 7.02 -7.33 -9.14
CA LEU A 13 6.93 -8.41 -8.16
C LEU A 13 5.85 -9.42 -8.56
N LEU A 14 4.64 -8.97 -8.86
CA LEU A 14 3.53 -9.84 -9.25
C LEU A 14 3.77 -10.50 -10.61
N ARG A 15 4.53 -9.86 -11.51
CA ARG A 15 4.97 -10.48 -12.76
C ARG A 15 5.93 -11.64 -12.51
N ARG A 16 6.88 -11.49 -11.57
CA ARG A 16 7.86 -12.53 -11.22
C ARG A 16 7.31 -13.61 -10.30
N ARG A 17 6.34 -13.24 -9.45
CA ARG A 17 5.73 -14.08 -8.41
C ARG A 17 4.20 -13.95 -8.48
N PRO A 18 3.57 -14.50 -9.53
CA PRO A 18 2.13 -14.40 -9.73
C PRO A 18 1.32 -15.13 -8.65
N ASP A 19 1.95 -16.06 -7.92
CA ASP A 19 1.38 -16.72 -6.74
C ASP A 19 0.96 -15.72 -5.67
N LEU A 20 1.72 -14.62 -5.49
CA LEU A 20 1.42 -13.59 -4.50
C LEU A 20 0.12 -12.84 -4.78
N ALA A 21 -0.35 -12.79 -6.04
CA ALA A 21 -1.63 -12.16 -6.37
C ALA A 21 -2.82 -12.90 -5.71
N ALA A 22 -2.63 -14.13 -5.24
CA ALA A 22 -3.66 -14.94 -4.61
C ALA A 22 -3.45 -15.16 -3.12
N THR A 23 -2.24 -14.96 -2.62
CA THR A 23 -1.86 -15.26 -1.23
C THR A 23 -1.53 -14.01 -0.42
N ALA A 24 -1.41 -12.85 -1.06
CA ALA A 24 -1.10 -11.59 -0.40
C ALA A 24 -2.06 -10.47 -0.83
N ALA A 25 -2.41 -9.62 0.13
CA ALA A 25 -3.12 -8.37 -0.11
C ALA A 25 -2.15 -7.19 0.05
N PHE A 26 -2.10 -6.32 -0.95
CA PHE A 26 -1.25 -5.14 -0.98
C PHE A 26 -2.10 -3.90 -0.68
N VAL A 27 -2.01 -3.39 0.54
CA VAL A 27 -2.76 -2.20 0.94
C VAL A 27 -1.90 -0.94 0.75
N LEU A 28 -2.33 -0.06 -0.15
CA LEU A 28 -1.74 1.26 -0.35
C LEU A 28 -2.58 2.32 0.38
N VAL A 29 -1.97 3.02 1.33
CA VAL A 29 -2.55 4.21 1.95
C VAL A 29 -2.06 5.45 1.21
N LEU A 30 -3.00 6.25 0.69
CA LEU A 30 -2.73 7.52 0.05
C LEU A 30 -3.31 8.64 0.92
N VAL A 31 -2.44 9.50 1.44
CA VAL A 31 -2.81 10.73 2.14
C VAL A 31 -2.44 11.91 1.25
N GLY A 32 -3.42 12.74 0.92
CA GLY A 32 -3.20 13.90 0.05
C GLY A 32 -4.35 14.89 0.14
N HIS A 33 -3.99 16.18 0.15
CA HIS A 33 -4.90 17.32 0.19
C HIS A 33 -4.57 18.29 -0.96
N GLY A 34 -5.57 19.07 -1.39
CA GLY A 34 -5.43 20.06 -2.47
C GLY A 34 -5.35 19.47 -3.88
N GLU A 35 -5.23 20.33 -4.89
CA GLU A 35 -5.30 19.97 -6.32
C GLU A 35 -4.21 18.98 -6.75
N ARG A 36 -2.96 19.21 -6.33
CA ARG A 36 -1.85 18.27 -6.58
C ARG A 36 -2.10 16.89 -5.97
N GLY A 37 -2.80 16.83 -4.83
CA GLY A 37 -3.23 15.58 -4.22
C GLY A 37 -4.31 14.87 -5.05
N ALA A 38 -5.22 15.62 -5.65
CA ALA A 38 -6.28 15.09 -6.52
C ALA A 38 -5.72 14.49 -7.82
N GLU A 39 -4.77 15.17 -8.47
CA GLU A 39 -4.10 14.65 -9.68
C GLU A 39 -3.33 13.36 -9.39
N LEU A 40 -2.53 13.36 -8.31
CA LEU A 40 -1.81 12.16 -7.89
C LEU A 40 -2.78 11.02 -7.55
N ARG A 41 -3.89 11.33 -6.86
CA ARG A 41 -4.92 10.34 -6.56
C ARG A 41 -5.51 9.73 -7.83
N ALA A 42 -5.84 10.53 -8.83
CA ALA A 42 -6.39 10.04 -10.09
C ALA A 42 -5.39 9.10 -10.79
N GLN A 43 -4.12 9.49 -10.87
CA GLN A 43 -3.05 8.66 -11.44
C GLN A 43 -2.88 7.33 -10.68
N VAL A 44 -2.86 7.38 -9.35
CA VAL A 44 -2.75 6.20 -8.49
C VAL A 44 -3.95 5.29 -8.65
N MET A 45 -5.16 5.83 -8.68
CA MET A 45 -6.39 5.05 -8.88
C MET A 45 -6.39 4.34 -10.23
N ALA A 46 -5.99 5.02 -11.30
CA ALA A 46 -5.89 4.42 -12.64
C ALA A 46 -4.87 3.27 -12.66
N LEU A 47 -3.69 3.46 -12.06
CA LEU A 47 -2.67 2.41 -11.96
C LEU A 47 -3.13 1.22 -11.12
N VAL A 48 -3.78 1.45 -9.98
CA VAL A 48 -4.33 0.36 -9.15
C VAL A 48 -5.38 -0.43 -9.93
N ALA A 49 -6.29 0.25 -10.63
CA ALA A 49 -7.29 -0.40 -11.46
C ALA A 49 -6.66 -1.26 -12.57
N GLN A 50 -5.65 -0.74 -13.27
CA GLN A 50 -4.91 -1.47 -14.30
C GLN A 50 -4.18 -2.70 -13.75
N LEU A 51 -3.55 -2.59 -12.58
CA LEU A 51 -2.86 -3.71 -11.96
C LEU A 51 -3.85 -4.77 -11.47
N ASN A 52 -4.95 -4.35 -10.85
CA ASN A 52 -6.01 -5.28 -10.46
C ASN A 52 -6.62 -5.96 -11.68
N SER A 53 -6.92 -5.26 -12.78
CA SER A 53 -7.45 -5.91 -13.99
C SER A 53 -6.49 -6.95 -14.59
N ARG A 54 -5.17 -6.75 -14.42
CA ARG A 54 -4.13 -7.65 -14.92
C ARG A 54 -3.90 -8.87 -14.04
N PHE A 55 -4.01 -8.72 -12.71
CA PHE A 55 -3.59 -9.75 -11.74
C PHE A 55 -4.75 -10.33 -10.92
N CYS A 56 -5.95 -9.79 -11.03
CA CYS A 56 -7.14 -10.32 -10.37
C CYS A 56 -7.52 -11.70 -10.93
N ARG A 57 -7.99 -12.58 -10.05
CA ARG A 57 -8.58 -13.86 -10.42
C ARG A 57 -10.10 -13.72 -10.53
N LEU A 58 -10.71 -14.49 -11.43
CA LEU A 58 -12.17 -14.58 -11.53
C LEU A 58 -12.78 -14.91 -10.16
N GLY A 59 -13.66 -14.04 -9.67
CA GLY A 59 -14.38 -14.21 -8.40
C GLY A 59 -13.65 -13.74 -7.14
N ALA A 60 -12.46 -13.13 -7.25
CA ALA A 60 -11.74 -12.56 -6.12
C ALA A 60 -11.71 -11.03 -6.16
N GLU A 61 -11.53 -10.37 -5.01
CA GLU A 61 -11.07 -8.98 -5.00
C GLU A 61 -9.62 -8.92 -5.53
N GLY A 62 -9.29 -7.86 -6.27
CA GLY A 62 -7.93 -7.69 -6.81
C GLY A 62 -6.88 -7.59 -5.69
N PRO A 63 -5.62 -7.97 -5.96
CA PRO A 63 -4.58 -8.04 -4.93
C PRO A 63 -4.22 -6.67 -4.32
N LEU A 64 -4.57 -5.55 -4.97
CA LEU A 64 -4.29 -4.21 -4.47
C LEU A 64 -5.55 -3.54 -3.90
N GLN A 65 -5.43 -3.05 -2.67
CA GLN A 65 -6.46 -2.22 -2.01
C GLN A 65 -5.93 -0.80 -1.81
N LEU A 66 -6.69 0.21 -2.26
CA LEU A 66 -6.36 1.61 -2.04
C LEU A 66 -7.22 2.19 -0.90
N ARG A 67 -6.58 2.78 0.12
CA ARG A 67 -7.22 3.54 1.19
C ARG A 67 -6.85 5.01 1.04
N VAL A 68 -7.84 5.87 0.81
CA VAL A 68 -7.62 7.32 0.62
C VAL A 68 -8.03 8.06 1.86
N ASN A 69 -7.11 8.85 2.41
CA ASN A 69 -7.31 9.65 3.63
C ASN A 69 -7.97 8.89 4.80
N PRO A 70 -7.50 7.67 5.15
CA PRO A 70 -8.01 6.98 6.33
C PRO A 70 -7.69 7.76 7.60
N CYS A 71 -8.48 7.56 8.66
CA CYS A 71 -8.19 8.14 9.96
C CYS A 71 -7.02 7.40 10.65
N ILE A 72 -6.46 8.02 11.69
CA ILE A 72 -5.25 7.49 12.34
C ILE A 72 -5.45 6.10 12.95
N THR A 73 -6.64 5.82 13.49
CA THR A 73 -6.96 4.51 14.07
C THR A 73 -7.03 3.42 13.01
N GLU A 74 -7.54 3.72 11.81
CA GLU A 74 -7.51 2.81 10.67
C GLU A 74 -6.07 2.52 10.22
N ILE A 75 -5.21 3.53 10.19
CA ILE A 75 -3.79 3.35 9.84
C ILE A 75 -3.10 2.43 10.85
N PHE A 76 -3.32 2.64 12.14
CA PHE A 76 -2.73 1.78 13.18
C PHE A 76 -3.29 0.36 13.16
N ALA A 77 -4.58 0.17 12.86
CA ALA A 77 -5.15 -1.15 12.66
C ALA A 77 -4.52 -1.87 11.46
N LEU A 78 -4.25 -1.14 10.37
CA LEU A 78 -3.51 -1.69 9.23
C LEU A 78 -2.07 -2.07 9.62
N TYR A 79 -1.36 -1.24 10.40
CA TYR A 79 -0.02 -1.57 10.89
C TYR A 79 0.01 -2.80 11.79
N ALA A 80 -0.94 -2.93 12.70
CA ALA A 80 -1.05 -4.07 13.59
C ALA A 80 -1.24 -5.39 12.82
N ARG A 81 -2.01 -5.36 11.73
CA ARG A 81 -2.30 -6.55 10.91
C ARG A 81 -1.32 -6.83 9.77
N ALA A 82 -0.58 -5.83 9.31
CA ALA A 82 0.26 -5.98 8.13
C ALA A 82 1.46 -6.86 8.43
N ASP A 83 1.64 -7.95 7.68
CA ASP A 83 2.81 -8.84 7.80
C ASP A 83 4.11 -8.09 7.50
N THR A 84 4.07 -7.20 6.52
CA THR A 84 5.22 -6.41 6.04
C THR A 84 4.81 -4.97 5.76
N TYR A 85 5.70 -4.02 6.08
CA TYR A 85 5.58 -2.63 5.71
C TYR A 85 6.62 -2.24 4.67
N VAL A 86 6.18 -1.54 3.61
CA VAL A 86 7.06 -1.11 2.51
C VAL A 86 7.08 0.42 2.44
N ASN A 87 8.24 1.00 2.69
CA ASN A 87 8.50 2.42 2.47
C ASN A 87 9.39 2.63 1.24
N THR A 88 9.00 3.53 0.34
CA THR A 88 9.71 3.83 -0.93
C THR A 88 9.87 5.33 -1.15
N VAL A 89 9.88 6.11 -0.07
CA VAL A 89 10.06 7.55 -0.16
C VAL A 89 11.45 7.85 -0.72
N LEU A 90 11.49 8.58 -1.85
CA LEU A 90 12.73 8.87 -2.59
C LEU A 90 13.57 9.99 -1.94
N ARG A 91 12.92 10.98 -1.34
CA ARG A 91 13.56 12.12 -0.67
C ARG A 91 12.61 12.67 0.38
N ASP A 92 13.01 12.57 1.63
CA ASP A 92 12.33 13.09 2.82
C ASP A 92 13.37 13.26 3.94
N GLY A 93 13.19 14.27 4.80
CA GLY A 93 14.12 14.53 5.89
C GLY A 93 14.00 13.46 6.99
N MET A 94 12.78 13.10 7.34
CA MET A 94 12.46 12.02 8.28
C MET A 94 11.04 11.54 8.05
N SER A 95 10.87 10.29 7.64
CA SER A 95 9.53 9.68 7.55
C SER A 95 9.15 9.13 8.92
N ALA A 96 8.04 9.60 9.50
CA ALA A 96 7.53 9.11 10.78
C ALA A 96 6.85 7.73 10.66
N ASN A 97 6.22 7.45 9.51
CA ASN A 97 5.41 6.24 9.30
C ASN A 97 6.14 4.91 9.59
N PRO A 98 7.43 4.70 9.23
CA PRO A 98 8.16 3.50 9.63
C PRO A 98 8.29 3.34 11.15
N MET A 99 8.52 4.45 11.88
CA MET A 99 8.65 4.43 13.34
C MET A 99 7.30 4.11 13.99
N GLU A 100 6.22 4.67 13.47
CA GLU A 100 4.85 4.36 13.89
C GLU A 100 4.52 2.88 13.66
N TYR A 101 4.87 2.33 12.48
CA TYR A 101 4.70 0.90 12.20
C TYR A 101 5.44 0.02 13.21
N ILE A 102 6.72 0.33 13.49
CA ILE A 102 7.52 -0.41 14.47
C ILE A 102 6.92 -0.31 15.87
N ALA A 103 6.49 0.88 16.29
CA ALA A 103 5.88 1.09 17.60
C ALA A 103 4.59 0.28 17.76
N VAL A 104 3.71 0.30 16.74
CA VAL A 104 2.46 -0.48 16.75
C VAL A 104 2.75 -1.98 16.79
N ARG A 105 3.70 -2.48 15.97
CA ARG A 105 4.07 -3.90 15.96
C ARG A 105 4.73 -4.35 17.27
N GLY A 106 5.53 -3.48 17.90
CA GLY A 106 6.12 -3.73 19.22
C GLY A 106 5.07 -3.86 20.32
N ALA A 107 3.98 -3.09 20.23
CA ALA A 107 2.87 -3.17 21.17
C ALA A 107 1.94 -4.39 20.93
N TYR A 108 1.81 -4.84 19.68
CA TYR A 108 0.91 -5.95 19.31
C TYR A 108 1.52 -7.35 19.47
N GLY A 109 2.85 -7.48 19.58
CA GLY A 109 3.55 -8.76 19.63
C GLY A 109 3.75 -9.41 18.25
N PRO A 110 4.48 -10.54 18.15
CA PRO A 110 4.64 -11.26 16.89
C PRO A 110 3.27 -11.74 16.37
N PRO A 111 3.08 -11.83 15.05
CA PRO A 111 1.86 -12.38 14.48
C PRO A 111 1.72 -13.84 14.95
N GLY A 112 0.55 -14.17 15.51
CA GLY A 112 0.19 -15.54 15.90
C GLY A 112 -0.15 -16.42 14.72
#